data_AF-E3CBH3-F1
#
_entry.id   AF-E3CBH3-F1
#
_cell.length_a   1.000
_cell.length_b   1.000
_cell.length_c   1.000
_cell.angle_alpha   90.00
_cell.angle_beta   90.00
_cell.angle_gamma   90.00
#
_symmetry.space_group_name_H-M   'P 1'
#
loop_
_entity.id
_entity.type
_entity.pdbx_description
1 polymer ?
#
loop_
_entity_poly.entity_id
_entity_poly.type
_entity_poly.pdbx_seq_one_letter_code
_entity_poly.pdbx_strand_id
1 'polypeptide(L)'
;MRLDKYLKVSRIIKRRPVAKEVADKGRIKVNGVLAKSSTDLKVNDQIEVRFGNKVLTVKVLEMLDSTKKEDASKMYEIISETRIEEDA
;
A
#
# COMPACT_ATOMS: atom_id res chain seq x y z
N MET A 1 4.43 10.12 -5.90
CA MET A 1 3.22 10.42 -5.08
C MET A 1 3.50 9.94 -3.66
N ARG A 2 3.03 10.64 -2.61
CA ARG A 2 3.19 10.16 -1.22
C ARG A 2 2.51 8.81 -0.99
N LEU A 3 3.11 7.95 -0.18
CA LEU A 3 2.63 6.62 0.18
C LEU A 3 1.18 6.63 0.69
N ASP A 4 0.88 7.51 1.66
CA ASP A 4 -0.46 7.61 2.26
C ASP A 4 -1.54 8.00 1.23
N LYS A 5 -1.22 8.92 0.32
CA LYS A 5 -2.09 9.33 -0.78
C LYS A 5 -2.27 8.18 -1.77
N TYR A 6 -1.18 7.52 -2.16
CA TYR A 6 -1.21 6.40 -3.10
C TYR A 6 -2.09 5.26 -2.60
N LEU A 7 -1.90 4.82 -1.35
CA LEU A 7 -2.68 3.73 -0.74
C LEU A 7 -4.18 4.04 -0.68
N LYS A 8 -4.55 5.32 -0.52
CA LYS A 8 -5.94 5.79 -0.61
C LYS A 8 -6.48 5.71 -2.03
N VAL A 9 -5.71 6.18 -3.01
CA VAL A 9 -6.17 6.31 -4.40
C VAL A 9 -6.27 4.93 -5.07
N SER A 10 -5.29 4.05 -4.83
CA SER A 10 -5.31 2.65 -5.27
C SER A 10 -6.29 1.76 -4.48
N ARG A 11 -6.98 2.32 -3.47
CA ARG A 11 -7.98 1.64 -2.63
C ARG A 11 -7.44 0.44 -1.83
N ILE A 12 -6.12 0.30 -1.70
CA ILE A 12 -5.49 -0.68 -0.80
C ILE A 12 -5.85 -0.37 0.67
N ILE A 13 -5.83 0.91 1.03
CA ILE A 13 -6.36 1.41 2.31
C ILE A 13 -7.36 2.51 2.02
N LYS A 14 -8.66 2.26 2.27
CA LYS A 14 -9.74 3.17 1.87
C LYS A 14 -9.68 4.56 2.52
N ARG A 15 -9.02 4.71 3.67
CA ARG A 15 -8.92 5.97 4.43
C ARG A 15 -7.47 6.42 4.53
N ARG A 16 -7.18 7.64 4.04
CA ARG A 16 -5.84 8.24 4.13
C ARG A 16 -5.29 8.37 5.56
N PRO A 17 -6.08 8.76 6.58
CA PRO A 17 -5.59 8.77 7.98
C PRO A 17 -5.16 7.40 8.47
N VAL A 18 -5.87 6.33 8.07
CA VAL A 18 -5.48 4.96 8.43
C VAL A 18 -4.19 4.56 7.74
N ALA A 19 -4.01 4.92 6.47
CA ALA A 19 -2.76 4.65 5.77
C ALA A 19 -1.57 5.33 6.45
N LYS A 20 -1.78 6.56 6.95
CA LYS A 20 -0.79 7.27 7.75
C LYS A 20 -0.46 6.51 9.04
N GLU A 21 -1.47 6.16 9.84
CA GLU A 21 -1.27 5.43 11.10
C GLU A 21 -0.58 4.07 10.90
N VAL A 22 -0.92 3.33 9.84
CA VAL A 22 -0.32 2.03 9.54
C VAL A 22 1.16 2.19 9.14
N ALA A 23 1.49 3.21 8.34
CA ALA A 23 2.87 3.52 7.99
C ALA A 23 3.69 3.96 9.21
N ASP A 24 3.11 4.84 10.04
CA ASP A 24 3.76 5.36 11.25
C ASP A 24 3.98 4.26 12.31
N LYS A 25 3.15 3.20 12.31
CA LYS A 25 3.33 1.97 13.10
C LYS A 25 4.35 0.98 12.52
N GLY A 26 5.06 1.33 11.44
CA GLY A 26 6.09 0.48 10.83
C GLY A 26 5.55 -0.76 10.13
N ARG A 27 4.27 -0.76 9.71
CA ARG A 27 3.63 -1.91 9.04
C ARG A 27 3.71 -1.86 7.52
N ILE A 28 4.36 -0.84 6.95
CA ILE A 28 4.54 -0.69 5.52
C ILE A 28 6.03 -0.59 5.19
N LYS A 29 6.46 -1.37 4.21
CA LYS A 29 7.79 -1.26 3.60
C LYS A 29 7.67 -0.89 2.14
N VAL A 30 8.63 -0.11 1.66
CA VAL A 30 8.84 0.19 0.25
C VAL A 30 10.22 -0.32 -0.12
N ASN A 31 10.29 -1.21 -1.12
CA ASN A 31 11.54 -1.86 -1.56
C ASN A 31 12.31 -2.52 -0.40
N GLY A 32 11.59 -3.14 0.54
CA GLY A 32 12.16 -3.80 1.72
C GLY A 32 12.51 -2.88 2.89
N VAL A 33 12.42 -1.56 2.73
CA VAL A 33 12.75 -0.58 3.78
C VAL A 33 11.49 -0.02 4.41
N LEU A 34 11.46 0.13 5.74
CA LEU A 34 10.33 0.75 6.45
C LEU A 34 10.06 2.16 5.91
N ALA A 35 8.81 2.40 5.51
CA ALA A 35 8.40 3.65 4.88
C ALA A 35 7.48 4.44 5.80
N LYS A 36 7.73 5.76 5.87
CA LYS A 36 6.82 6.69 6.55
C LYS A 36 5.67 7.06 5.62
N SER A 37 4.59 7.58 6.18
CA SER A 37 3.44 8.08 5.42
C SER A 37 3.81 9.14 4.37
N SER A 38 4.91 9.87 4.58
CA SER A 38 5.44 10.88 3.67
C SER A 38 6.40 10.37 2.60
N THR A 39 6.74 9.09 2.59
CA THR A 39 7.65 8.52 1.60
C THR A 39 7.06 8.70 0.20
N ASP A 40 7.87 9.25 -0.71
CA ASP A 40 7.50 9.37 -2.11
C ASP A 40 7.73 8.05 -2.84
N LEU A 41 6.67 7.57 -3.48
CA LEU A 41 6.71 6.40 -4.34
C LEU A 41 7.09 6.78 -5.76
N LYS A 42 7.67 5.81 -6.47
CA LYS A 42 7.93 5.76 -7.91
C LYS A 42 7.25 4.55 -8.56
N VAL A 43 7.07 4.62 -9.87
CA VAL A 43 6.61 3.46 -10.66
C VAL A 43 7.67 2.36 -10.55
N ASN A 44 7.22 1.11 -10.50
CA ASN A 44 7.98 -0.10 -10.20
C ASN A 44 8.41 -0.30 -8.75
N ASP A 45 8.08 0.61 -7.83
CA ASP A 45 8.32 0.35 -6.41
C ASP A 45 7.47 -0.83 -5.92
N GLN A 46 8.04 -1.61 -5.00
CA GLN A 46 7.37 -2.70 -4.32
C GLN A 46 6.93 -2.25 -2.93
N ILE A 47 5.64 -2.39 -2.64
CA ILE A 47 5.04 -2.01 -1.36
C ILE A 47 4.58 -3.29 -0.66
N GLU A 48 5.15 -3.54 0.52
CA GLU A 48 4.68 -4.58 1.44
C GLU A 48 3.82 -3.91 2.52
N VAL A 49 2.57 -4.34 2.64
CA VAL A 49 1.62 -3.85 3.65
C VAL A 49 1.24 -5.03 4.55
N ARG A 50 1.59 -4.91 5.83
CA ARG A 50 1.16 -5.87 6.87
C ARG A 50 -0.19 -5.43 7.45
N PHE A 51 -1.24 -6.12 7.05
CA PHE A 51 -2.54 -6.10 7.72
C PHE A 51 -2.52 -7.04 8.93
N GLY A 52 -3.54 -6.96 9.79
CA GLY A 52 -3.62 -7.83 10.97
C GLY A 52 -3.65 -9.31 10.61
N ASN A 53 -4.46 -9.66 9.61
CA ASN A 53 -4.70 -11.05 9.18
C ASN A 53 -3.95 -11.48 7.92
N LYS A 54 -3.14 -10.60 7.33
CA LYS A 54 -2.40 -10.90 6.09
C LYS A 54 -1.26 -9.93 5.81
N VAL A 55 -0.30 -10.37 5.02
CA VAL A 55 0.69 -9.52 4.38
C VAL A 55 0.37 -9.46 2.89
N LEU A 56 0.25 -8.25 2.37
CA LEU A 56 0.00 -7.99 0.95
C LEU A 56 1.21 -7.28 0.36
N THR A 57 1.75 -7.84 -0.71
CA THR A 57 2.85 -7.25 -1.46
C THR A 57 2.37 -6.86 -2.84
N VAL A 58 2.54 -5.59 -3.19
CA VAL A 58 2.13 -5.05 -4.50
C VAL A 58 3.27 -4.34 -5.19
N LYS A 59 3.24 -4.33 -6.53
CA LYS A 59 4.11 -3.50 -7.36
C LYS A 59 3.33 -2.28 -7.85
N VAL A 60 3.92 -1.10 -7.80
CA VAL A 60 3.35 0.11 -8.40
C VAL A 60 3.53 0.03 -9.92
N LEU A 61 2.43 0.05 -10.67
CA LEU A 61 2.41 0.11 -12.13
C LEU A 61 2.20 1.53 -12.63
N GLU A 62 1.25 2.26 -12.04
CA GLU A 62 0.88 3.61 -12.48
C GLU A 62 0.51 4.53 -11.31
N MET A 63 0.67 5.84 -11.53
CA MET A 63 0.30 6.88 -10.58
C MET A 63 -0.78 7.79 -11.16
N LEU A 64 -2.03 7.46 -10.84
CA LEU A 64 -3.18 8.25 -11.22
C LEU A 64 -3.68 9.05 -10.01
N ASP A 65 -4.18 10.27 -10.23
CA ASP A 65 -4.86 11.07 -9.19
C ASP A 65 -6.40 10.92 -9.26
N SER A 66 -6.89 9.93 -10.00
CA SER A 66 -8.31 9.66 -10.20
C SER A 66 -8.94 8.99 -8.98
N THR A 67 -10.20 9.31 -8.70
CA THR A 67 -10.97 8.68 -7.60
C THR A 67 -11.82 7.50 -8.05
N LYS A 68 -11.83 7.20 -9.35
CA LYS A 68 -12.64 6.13 -9.95
C LYS A 68 -12.12 4.76 -9.53
N LYS A 69 -13.04 3.81 -9.35
CA LYS A 69 -12.70 2.43 -8.94
C LYS A 69 -11.93 1.69 -10.04
N GLU A 70 -12.30 1.92 -11.29
CA GLU A 70 -11.73 1.26 -12.47
C GLU A 70 -10.24 1.58 -12.65
N ASP A 71 -9.83 2.79 -12.28
CA ASP A 71 -8.45 3.23 -12.39
C ASP A 71 -7.56 2.60 -11.31
N ALA A 72 -8.11 2.32 -10.12
CA ALA A 72 -7.34 1.75 -9.01
C ALA A 72 -6.76 0.36 -9.34
N SER A 73 -7.49 -0.45 -10.12
CA SER A 73 -7.05 -1.77 -10.56
C SER A 73 -5.86 -1.72 -11.53
N LYS A 74 -5.61 -0.58 -12.18
CA LYS A 74 -4.48 -0.39 -13.11
C LYS A 74 -3.23 0.13 -12.40
N MET A 75 -3.38 0.67 -11.18
CA MET A 75 -2.28 1.32 -10.47
C MET A 75 -1.27 0.33 -9.90
N TYR A 76 -1.68 -0.90 -9.59
CA TYR A 76 -0.80 -1.88 -8.96
C TYR A 76 -1.06 -3.30 -9.42
N GLU A 77 -0.04 -4.13 -9.27
CA GLU A 77 -0.10 -5.57 -9.43
C GLU A 77 0.11 -6.24 -8.07
N ILE A 78 -0.63 -7.31 -7.77
CA ILE A 78 -0.39 -8.09 -6.55
C ILE A 78 0.73 -9.09 -6.85
N ILE A 79 1.84 -8.97 -6.12
CA ILE A 79 2.96 -9.92 -6.21
C ILE A 79 2.70 -11.12 -5.31
N SER A 80 2.26 -10.88 -4.08
CA SER A 80 1.96 -11.94 -3.13
C SER A 80 0.92 -11.51 -2.10
N GLU A 81 0.11 -12.46 -1.66
CA GLU A 81 -0.79 -12.31 -0.52
C GLU A 81 -0.62 -13.54 0.37
N THR A 82 -0.20 -13.30 1.61
CA THR A 82 -0.02 -14.36 2.61
C THR A 82 -0.96 -14.08 3.76
N ARG A 83 -1.92 -14.96 4.00
CA ARG A 83 -2.78 -14.88 5.19
C ARG A 83 -1.99 -15.31 6.41
N ILE A 84 -2.12 -14.53 7.48
CA ILE A 84 -1.57 -14.85 8.79
C ILE A 84 -2.78 -15.26 9.63
N GLU A 85 -2.84 -16.52 10.00
CA GLU A 85 -3.70 -16.98 11.08
C GLU A 85 -3.01 -16.53 12.36
N GLU A 86 -3.52 -15.47 12.99
CA GLU A 86 -3.26 -15.28 14.42
C GLU A 86 -4.10 -16.34 15.12
N ASP A 87 -3.48 -17.49 15.40
CA ASP A 87 -4.01 -18.45 16.37
C ASP A 87 -4.20 -17.69 17.70
N ALA A 88 -5.45 -17.32 17.99
CA ALA A 88 -5.88 -16.69 19.22
C ALA A 88 -6.58 -17.73 20.10
#